data_AF-A0A356NJR2-F1
#
_entry.id   AF-A0A356NJR2-F1
#
_cell.length_a   1.000
_cell.length_b   1.000
_cell.length_c   1.000
_cell.angle_alpha   90.00
_cell.angle_beta   90.00
_cell.angle_gamma   90.00
#
_symmetry.space_group_name_H-M   'P 1'
#
loop_
_entity.id
_entity.type
_entity.pdbx_description
1 polymer ?
#
loop_
_entity_poly.entity_id
_entity_poly.type
_entity_poly.pdbx_seq_one_letter_code
_entity_poly.pdbx_strand_id
1 'polypeptide(L)'
;HKGEEALNELMKDHGGFEHNLQSLRVIEELEQKYPSFPGLNLTWETREGLSKHYQFSGASDSGSVETFNRPSLEAQVANLADEIAYYSHDLDDGLDSGLIRESQLRGHVELWRMSTERVQQQYGDLKNESRRYFIIRCIIDDMVKDVVHTTETCLRTSGVNHVSEVRAHKNNLVDYSSARKRWNAELREYLYLNLYYNPVVHEPNLKAVRMLVPLFHYFMEKPHEMGSQFGRHQGSTKIPRAVCNYLAGMTDLYVMREYERLFPEKTQKPPIPS
;
A
#
# COMPACT_ATOMS: atom_id res chain seq x y z
N HIS A 1 -6.91 -1.21 2.08
CA HIS A 1 -8.06 -0.44 1.53
C HIS A 1 -9.30 -0.53 2.41
N LYS A 2 -9.97 -1.69 2.57
CA LYS A 2 -11.23 -1.74 3.35
C LYS A 2 -11.12 -1.33 4.83
N GLY A 3 -10.02 -1.68 5.50
CA GLY A 3 -9.76 -1.22 6.87
C GLY A 3 -9.57 0.29 6.98
N GLU A 4 -8.93 0.87 5.96
CA GLU A 4 -8.75 2.32 5.85
C GLU A 4 -10.07 3.04 5.61
N GLU A 5 -10.92 2.56 4.68
CA GLU A 5 -12.26 3.09 4.47
C GLU A 5 -13.09 3.06 5.76
N ALA A 6 -13.08 1.94 6.49
CA ALA A 6 -13.80 1.80 7.74
C ALA A 6 -13.29 2.77 8.82
N LEU A 7 -11.97 2.89 9.00
CA LEU A 7 -11.40 3.86 9.94
C LEU A 7 -11.65 5.30 9.51
N ASN A 8 -11.65 5.60 8.21
CA ASN A 8 -11.92 6.95 7.70
C ASN A 8 -13.36 7.37 7.97
N GLU A 9 -14.34 6.48 7.75
CA GLU A 9 -15.73 6.72 8.11
C GLU A 9 -15.91 6.91 9.62
N LEU A 10 -15.28 6.07 10.46
CA LEU A 10 -15.30 6.21 11.92
C LEU A 10 -14.66 7.52 12.41
N MET A 11 -13.70 8.06 11.65
CA MET A 11 -12.97 9.28 11.96
C MET A 11 -13.51 10.51 11.24
N LYS A 12 -14.65 10.43 10.53
CA LYS A 12 -15.19 11.53 9.72
C LYS A 12 -15.35 12.84 10.49
N ASP A 13 -15.86 12.78 11.72
CA ASP A 13 -16.02 13.94 12.61
C ASP A 13 -14.76 14.24 13.46
N HIS A 14 -13.67 13.54 13.19
CA HIS A 14 -12.41 13.55 13.96
C HIS A 14 -11.17 13.75 13.07
N GLY A 15 -11.36 14.31 11.87
CA GLY A 15 -10.29 14.64 10.93
C GLY A 15 -9.88 13.49 10.00
N GLY A 16 -10.71 12.47 9.86
CA GLY A 16 -10.54 11.36 8.92
C GLY A 16 -9.38 10.41 9.22
N PHE A 17 -9.18 9.45 8.34
CA PHE A 17 -8.05 8.54 8.32
C PHE A 17 -7.58 8.34 6.89
N GLU A 18 -6.27 8.40 6.69
CA GLU A 18 -5.63 8.16 5.41
C GLU A 18 -4.25 7.53 5.69
N HIS A 19 -3.91 6.48 4.93
CA HIS A 19 -2.79 5.61 5.26
C HIS A 19 -1.41 6.29 5.12
N ASN A 20 -1.22 7.20 4.16
CA ASN A 20 0.04 7.93 3.99
C ASN A 20 0.28 8.91 5.14
N LEU A 21 -0.75 9.66 5.56
CA LEU A 21 -0.71 10.53 6.73
C LEU A 21 -0.47 9.73 8.01
N GLN A 22 -1.04 8.53 8.12
CA GLN A 22 -0.77 7.67 9.26
C GLN A 22 0.68 7.16 9.26
N SER A 23 1.24 6.85 8.09
CA SER A 23 2.65 6.43 7.96
C SER A 23 3.58 7.55 8.40
N LEU A 24 3.33 8.80 8.00
CA LEU A 24 4.05 9.98 8.49
C LEU A 24 3.92 10.13 10.01
N ARG A 25 2.70 10.02 10.55
CA ARG A 25 2.48 10.09 12.00
C ARG A 25 3.24 9.01 12.76
N VAL A 26 3.32 7.80 12.24
CA VAL A 26 4.09 6.71 12.86
C VAL A 26 5.55 7.11 13.02
N ILE A 27 6.17 7.63 11.96
CA ILE A 27 7.60 7.97 11.96
C ILE A 27 7.92 9.32 12.62
N GLU A 28 6.96 10.24 12.75
CA GLU A 28 7.16 11.55 13.38
C GLU A 28 6.74 11.57 14.85
N GLU A 29 5.74 10.79 15.25
CA GLU A 29 5.12 10.89 16.58
C GLU A 29 5.04 9.57 17.34
N LEU A 30 4.64 8.47 16.69
CA LEU A 30 4.22 7.26 17.41
C LEU A 30 5.37 6.34 17.78
N GLU A 31 6.38 6.22 16.92
CA GLU A 31 7.56 5.44 17.23
C GLU A 31 8.35 6.11 18.36
N GLN A 32 8.68 5.33 19.39
CA GLN A 32 9.42 5.81 20.56
C GLN A 32 10.68 4.96 20.73
N LYS A 33 11.59 5.07 19.76
CA LYS A 33 12.88 4.38 19.79
C LYS A 33 13.99 5.20 20.45
N TYR A 34 13.79 6.51 20.56
CA TYR A 34 14.76 7.46 21.11
C TYR A 34 14.21 8.14 22.37
N PRO A 35 15.04 8.36 23.40
CA PRO A 35 14.57 8.91 24.68
C PRO A 35 14.33 10.42 24.64
N SER A 36 14.93 11.14 23.68
CA SER A 36 14.98 12.61 23.68
C SER A 36 13.96 13.28 22.75
N PHE A 37 13.34 12.53 21.85
CA PHE A 37 12.35 13.05 20.89
C PHE A 37 11.40 11.91 20.44
N PRO A 38 10.15 12.25 20.07
CA PRO A 38 9.23 11.31 19.47
C PRO A 38 9.60 11.00 18.00
N GLY A 39 9.10 9.88 17.49
CA GLY A 39 9.35 9.44 16.14
C GLY A 39 10.78 8.90 15.92
N LEU A 40 11.19 8.94 14.66
CA LEU A 40 12.46 8.41 14.17
C LEU A 40 13.42 9.52 13.72
N ASN A 41 12.97 10.78 13.68
CA ASN A 41 13.75 11.94 13.23
C ASN A 41 14.42 11.70 11.86
N LEU A 42 13.64 11.19 10.91
CA LEU A 42 14.12 10.95 9.55
C LEU A 42 14.35 12.28 8.83
N THR A 43 15.28 12.28 7.87
CA THR A 43 15.56 13.46 7.05
C THR A 43 14.30 13.91 6.32
N TRP A 44 14.24 15.21 6.01
CA TRP A 44 13.10 15.78 5.31
C TRP A 44 12.83 15.09 3.96
N GLU A 45 13.86 14.73 3.21
CA GLU A 45 13.75 14.06 1.90
C GLU A 45 13.14 12.67 2.02
N THR A 46 13.49 11.93 3.09
CA THR A 46 12.92 10.62 3.36
C THR A 46 11.43 10.74 3.67
N ARG A 47 11.04 11.77 4.43
CA ARG A 47 9.64 12.05 4.78
C ARG A 47 8.83 12.50 3.55
N GLU A 48 9.41 13.35 2.71
CA GLU A 48 8.85 13.75 1.40
C GLU A 48 8.48 12.49 0.58
N GLY A 49 9.38 11.50 0.52
CA GLY A 49 9.19 10.31 -0.30
C GLY A 49 8.03 9.41 0.12
N LEU A 50 7.54 9.53 1.36
CA LEU A 50 6.38 8.79 1.85
C LEU A 50 5.04 9.41 1.44
N SER A 51 5.03 10.67 0.99
CA SER A 51 3.82 11.38 0.59
C SER A 51 3.48 11.07 -0.88
N LYS A 52 2.83 9.92 -1.13
CA LYS A 52 2.52 9.43 -2.50
C LYS A 52 1.51 10.30 -3.28
N HIS A 53 0.54 10.92 -2.62
CA HIS A 53 -0.62 11.56 -3.28
C HIS A 53 -0.98 12.98 -2.81
N TYR A 54 -0.30 13.47 -1.77
CA TYR A 54 -0.58 14.79 -1.22
C TYR A 54 0.56 15.75 -1.51
N GLN A 55 0.19 17.02 -1.73
CA GLN A 55 1.10 18.13 -1.50
C GLN A 55 1.61 17.96 -0.07
N PHE A 56 2.84 17.47 0.06
CA PHE A 56 3.47 17.35 1.36
C PHE A 56 3.53 18.75 1.95
N SER A 57 3.15 18.87 3.22
CA SER A 57 3.17 20.10 3.99
C SER A 57 3.92 19.85 5.29
N GLY A 58 5.13 19.32 5.18
CA GLY A 58 6.02 19.13 6.32
C GLY A 58 6.86 20.38 6.59
N ALA A 59 7.11 20.64 7.87
CA ALA A 59 8.10 21.63 8.26
C ALA A 59 9.48 21.16 7.81
N SER A 60 10.16 21.96 6.97
CA SER A 60 11.59 21.82 6.75
C SER A 60 12.35 22.17 8.03
N ASP A 61 13.66 21.91 8.06
CA ASP A 61 14.53 22.24 9.21
C ASP A 61 14.48 23.74 9.58
N SER A 62 14.03 24.60 8.65
CA SER A 62 13.77 26.03 8.87
C SER A 62 12.39 26.36 9.46
N GLY A 63 11.55 25.37 9.77
CA GLY A 63 10.21 25.54 10.32
C GLY A 63 9.15 26.02 9.32
N SER A 64 9.49 26.14 8.04
CA SER A 64 8.57 26.50 6.97
C SER A 64 7.88 25.26 6.39
N VAL A 65 6.57 25.33 6.22
CA VAL A 65 5.80 24.33 5.49
C VAL A 65 6.12 24.46 4.00
N GLU A 66 6.93 23.56 3.46
CA GLU A 66 7.22 23.52 2.03
C GLU A 66 6.17 22.68 1.33
N THR A 67 5.47 23.28 0.36
CA THR A 67 4.54 22.58 -0.53
C THR A 67 5.16 22.47 -1.92
N PHE A 68 5.17 21.26 -2.47
CA PHE A 68 5.68 20.99 -3.81
C PHE A 68 4.64 20.26 -4.66
N ASN A 69 4.74 20.43 -5.97
CA ASN A 69 3.84 19.80 -6.93
C ASN A 69 4.16 18.32 -7.14
N ARG A 70 5.45 17.97 -7.02
CA ARG A 70 6.00 16.64 -7.30
C ARG A 70 7.05 16.29 -6.25
N PRO A 71 7.15 15.03 -5.82
CA PRO A 71 8.22 14.63 -4.92
C PRO A 71 9.54 14.48 -5.71
N SER A 72 10.64 14.22 -5.02
CA SER A 72 11.95 13.94 -5.63
C SER A 72 11.91 12.81 -6.67
N LEU A 73 12.93 12.72 -7.53
CA LEU A 73 13.01 11.63 -8.51
C LEU A 73 13.09 10.27 -7.81
N GLU A 74 13.82 10.17 -6.71
CA GLU A 74 13.96 8.97 -5.89
C GLU A 74 12.62 8.50 -5.34
N ALA A 75 11.79 9.43 -4.85
CA ALA A 75 10.45 9.12 -4.39
C ALA A 75 9.53 8.64 -5.52
N GLN A 76 9.62 9.27 -6.70
CA GLN A 76 8.87 8.84 -7.87
C GLN A 76 9.31 7.43 -8.35
N VAL A 77 10.62 7.13 -8.32
CA VAL A 77 11.15 5.77 -8.59
C VAL A 77 10.63 4.78 -7.57
N ALA A 78 10.70 5.10 -6.27
CA ALA A 78 10.23 4.20 -5.22
C ALA A 78 8.74 3.86 -5.39
N ASN A 79 7.92 4.83 -5.80
CA ASN A 79 6.49 4.60 -6.07
C ASN A 79 6.25 3.63 -7.25
N LEU A 80 7.01 3.75 -8.33
CA LEU A 80 6.89 2.80 -9.44
C LEU A 80 7.49 1.43 -9.09
N ALA A 81 8.58 1.39 -8.32
CA ALA A 81 9.19 0.15 -7.87
C ALA A 81 8.23 -0.67 -6.98
N ASP A 82 7.50 0.00 -6.09
CA ASP A 82 6.45 -0.60 -5.28
C ASP A 82 5.33 -1.21 -6.15
N GLU A 83 4.87 -0.48 -7.17
CA GLU A 83 3.89 -1.00 -8.14
C GLU A 83 4.41 -2.23 -8.91
N ILE A 84 5.67 -2.22 -9.35
CA ILE A 84 6.29 -3.36 -10.06
C ILE A 84 6.39 -4.58 -9.14
N ALA A 85 6.84 -4.39 -7.90
CA ALA A 85 6.94 -5.45 -6.91
C ALA A 85 5.56 -6.04 -6.59
N TYR A 86 4.53 -5.19 -6.48
CA TYR A 86 3.15 -5.60 -6.27
C TYR A 86 2.67 -6.54 -7.38
N TYR A 87 2.78 -6.14 -8.65
CA TYR A 87 2.40 -7.00 -9.78
C TYR A 87 3.15 -8.33 -9.80
N SER A 88 4.43 -8.33 -9.43
CA SER A 88 5.22 -9.56 -9.34
C SER A 88 4.60 -10.53 -8.33
N HIS A 89 4.41 -10.06 -7.09
CA HIS A 89 3.91 -10.88 -6.00
C HIS A 89 2.47 -11.36 -6.25
N ASP A 90 1.59 -10.50 -6.75
CA ASP A 90 0.20 -10.88 -7.00
C ASP A 90 0.03 -11.90 -8.11
N LEU A 91 0.85 -11.78 -9.17
CA LEU A 91 0.85 -12.77 -10.25
C LEU A 91 1.35 -14.13 -9.74
N ASP A 92 2.43 -14.12 -8.95
CA ASP A 92 3.03 -15.33 -8.38
C ASP A 92 2.05 -16.02 -7.42
N ASP A 93 1.58 -15.30 -6.40
CA ASP A 93 0.63 -15.79 -5.39
C ASP A 93 -0.70 -16.23 -6.02
N GLY A 94 -1.19 -15.47 -6.99
CA GLY A 94 -2.43 -15.81 -7.70
C GLY A 94 -2.31 -17.12 -8.50
N LEU A 95 -1.17 -17.35 -9.16
CA LEU A 95 -0.92 -18.55 -9.95
C LEU A 95 -0.65 -19.78 -9.08
N ASP A 96 0.04 -19.57 -7.96
CA ASP A 96 0.38 -20.63 -7.01
C ASP A 96 -0.84 -21.09 -6.20
N SER A 97 -1.67 -20.15 -5.76
CA SER A 97 -2.96 -20.45 -5.12
C SER A 97 -3.99 -21.03 -6.09
N GLY A 98 -3.76 -20.93 -7.41
CA GLY A 98 -4.68 -21.35 -8.46
C GLY A 98 -5.91 -20.47 -8.60
N LEU A 99 -5.94 -19.30 -7.96
CA LEU A 99 -7.01 -18.31 -8.08
C LEU A 99 -7.06 -17.71 -9.49
N ILE A 100 -5.90 -17.55 -10.13
CA ILE A 100 -5.78 -17.18 -11.55
C ILE A 100 -5.14 -18.33 -12.33
N ARG A 101 -5.56 -18.49 -13.59
CA ARG A 101 -5.02 -19.52 -14.49
C ARG A 101 -4.27 -18.88 -15.65
N GLU A 102 -3.15 -19.49 -16.02
CA GLU A 102 -2.32 -19.05 -17.15
C GLU A 102 -3.11 -18.96 -18.47
N SER A 103 -4.06 -19.86 -18.70
CA SER A 103 -4.94 -19.80 -19.87
C SER A 103 -5.85 -18.56 -19.89
N GLN A 104 -6.30 -18.10 -18.72
CA GLN A 104 -7.11 -16.90 -18.59
C GLN A 104 -6.25 -15.65 -18.78
N LEU A 105 -5.07 -15.60 -18.14
CA LEU A 105 -4.10 -14.52 -18.34
C LEU A 105 -3.73 -14.36 -19.82
N ARG A 106 -3.43 -15.46 -20.50
CA ARG A 106 -3.10 -15.44 -21.94
C ARG A 106 -4.23 -14.90 -22.81
N GLY A 107 -5.49 -15.08 -22.41
CA GLY A 107 -6.65 -14.60 -23.14
C GLY A 107 -7.05 -13.14 -22.87
N HIS A 108 -6.71 -12.60 -21.70
CA HIS A 108 -7.22 -11.31 -21.22
C HIS A 108 -6.14 -10.27 -20.90
N VAL A 109 -4.87 -10.66 -20.85
CA VAL A 109 -3.75 -9.80 -20.47
C VAL A 109 -2.69 -9.84 -21.57
N GLU A 110 -2.61 -8.77 -22.35
CA GLU A 110 -1.75 -8.65 -23.52
C GLU A 110 -0.27 -8.82 -23.16
N LEU A 111 0.19 -8.18 -22.08
CA LEU A 111 1.59 -8.31 -21.64
C LEU A 111 1.96 -9.75 -21.27
N TRP A 112 0.99 -10.53 -20.79
CA TRP A 112 1.21 -11.93 -20.42
C TRP A 112 1.34 -12.77 -21.69
N ARG A 113 0.43 -12.56 -22.65
CA ARG A 113 0.46 -13.21 -23.95
C ARG A 113 1.78 -12.94 -24.69
N MET A 114 2.19 -11.68 -24.79
CA MET A 114 3.46 -11.29 -25.44
C MET A 114 4.67 -11.94 -24.76
N SER A 115 4.71 -11.93 -23.43
CA SER A 115 5.81 -12.53 -22.69
C SER A 115 5.83 -14.06 -22.83
N THR A 116 4.66 -14.70 -22.81
CA THR A 116 4.52 -16.15 -23.04
C THR A 116 5.02 -16.54 -24.43
N GLU A 117 4.62 -15.80 -25.47
CA GLU A 117 5.03 -16.05 -26.86
C GLU A 117 6.56 -15.91 -27.01
N ARG A 118 7.15 -14.86 -26.44
CA ARG A 118 8.60 -14.65 -26.43
C ARG A 118 9.35 -15.78 -25.73
N VAL A 119 8.90 -16.18 -24.54
CA VAL A 119 9.53 -17.27 -23.77
C VAL A 119 9.44 -18.60 -24.54
N GLN A 120 8.28 -18.90 -25.12
CA GLN A 120 8.09 -20.11 -25.94
C GLN A 120 9.02 -20.12 -27.17
N GLN A 121 9.17 -18.98 -27.86
CA GLN A 121 10.05 -18.88 -29.02
C GLN A 121 11.52 -19.11 -28.66
N GLN A 122 11.95 -18.61 -27.50
CA GLN A 122 13.36 -18.66 -27.09
C GLN A 122 13.75 -19.98 -26.44
N TYR A 123 12.86 -20.60 -25.68
CA TYR A 123 13.18 -21.76 -24.83
C TYR A 123 12.35 -23.02 -25.11
N GLY A 124 11.35 -22.94 -26.00
CA GLY A 124 10.44 -24.04 -26.28
C GLY A 124 9.54 -24.38 -25.08
N ASP A 125 9.16 -25.65 -24.98
CA ASP A 125 8.27 -26.13 -23.91
C ASP A 125 9.00 -26.25 -22.57
N LEU A 126 8.74 -25.29 -21.69
CA LEU A 126 9.22 -25.29 -20.31
C LEU A 126 8.24 -25.98 -19.35
N LYS A 127 8.77 -26.58 -18.28
CA LYS A 127 7.98 -27.06 -17.14
C LYS A 127 7.17 -25.92 -16.53
N ASN A 128 5.96 -26.24 -16.03
CA ASN A 128 4.98 -25.25 -15.57
C ASN A 128 5.54 -24.23 -14.55
N GLU A 129 6.24 -24.71 -13.52
CA GLU A 129 6.80 -23.85 -12.47
C GLU A 129 7.84 -22.86 -13.04
N SER A 130 8.89 -23.38 -13.68
CA SER A 130 9.94 -22.54 -14.30
C SER A 130 9.38 -21.61 -15.38
N ARG A 131 8.36 -22.05 -16.13
CA ARG A 131 7.71 -21.22 -17.15
C ARG A 131 7.03 -19.99 -16.54
N ARG A 132 6.23 -20.18 -15.47
CA ARG A 132 5.52 -19.08 -14.80
C ARG A 132 6.48 -18.03 -14.24
N TYR A 133 7.46 -18.48 -13.44
CA TYR A 133 8.47 -17.59 -12.88
C TYR A 133 9.22 -16.81 -13.95
N PHE A 134 9.58 -17.47 -15.05
CA PHE A 134 10.33 -16.82 -16.11
C PHE A 134 9.48 -15.82 -16.91
N ILE A 135 8.19 -16.11 -17.14
CA ILE A 135 7.26 -15.14 -17.75
C ILE A 135 7.11 -13.90 -16.87
N ILE A 136 6.86 -14.08 -15.55
CA ILE A 136 6.75 -12.98 -14.59
C ILE A 136 8.04 -12.14 -14.57
N ARG A 137 9.20 -12.80 -14.54
CA ARG A 137 10.50 -12.13 -14.62
C ARG A 137 10.65 -11.29 -15.89
N CYS A 138 10.25 -11.82 -17.05
CA CYS A 138 10.30 -11.07 -18.32
C CYS A 138 9.37 -9.85 -18.30
N ILE A 139 8.19 -9.95 -17.68
CA ILE A 139 7.26 -8.84 -17.53
C ILE A 139 7.89 -7.72 -16.67
N ILE A 140 8.49 -8.09 -15.53
CA ILE A 140 9.15 -7.15 -14.62
C ILE A 140 10.33 -6.47 -15.31
N ASP A 141 11.18 -7.25 -16.01
CA ASP A 141 12.32 -6.73 -16.76
C ASP A 141 11.88 -5.71 -17.83
N ASP A 142 10.79 -6.00 -18.54
CA ASP A 142 10.22 -5.08 -19.51
C ASP A 142 9.63 -3.81 -18.87
N MET A 143 9.02 -3.90 -17.69
CA MET A 143 8.53 -2.74 -16.94
C MET A 143 9.70 -1.85 -16.49
N VAL A 144 10.75 -2.44 -15.91
CA VAL A 144 11.94 -1.71 -15.46
C VAL A 144 12.63 -1.01 -16.63
N LYS A 145 12.82 -1.70 -17.76
CA LYS A 145 13.38 -1.12 -18.99
C LYS A 145 12.56 0.06 -19.51
N ASP A 146 11.23 -0.08 -19.50
CA ASP A 146 10.32 0.99 -19.93
C ASP A 146 10.41 2.22 -19.02
N VAL A 147 10.44 2.04 -17.70
CA VAL A 147 10.61 3.14 -16.73
C VAL A 147 11.94 3.85 -16.95
N VAL A 148 13.04 3.12 -17.09
CA VAL A 148 14.37 3.72 -17.31
C VAL A 148 14.37 4.55 -18.60
N HIS A 149 13.95 3.96 -19.72
CA HIS A 149 13.97 4.64 -21.01
C HIS A 149 13.03 5.86 -21.07
N THR A 150 11.83 5.73 -20.50
CA THR A 150 10.86 6.83 -20.43
C THR A 150 11.37 7.95 -19.55
N THR A 151 11.94 7.61 -18.39
CA THR A 151 12.51 8.60 -17.45
C THR A 151 13.66 9.36 -18.09
N GLU A 152 14.58 8.68 -18.78
CA GLU A 152 15.68 9.34 -19.51
C GLU A 152 15.16 10.33 -20.55
N THR A 153 14.11 9.96 -21.27
CA THR A 153 13.46 10.82 -22.27
C THR A 153 12.81 12.03 -21.61
N CYS A 154 12.04 11.83 -20.53
CA CYS A 154 11.38 12.90 -19.77
C CYS A 154 12.39 13.89 -19.17
N LEU A 155 13.49 13.40 -18.60
CA LEU A 155 14.56 14.26 -18.06
C LEU A 155 15.22 15.08 -19.17
N ARG A 156 15.55 14.46 -20.31
CA ARG A 156 16.15 15.17 -21.45
C ARG A 156 15.23 16.24 -22.03
N THR A 157 13.93 15.96 -22.14
CA THR A 157 12.96 16.90 -22.72
C THR A 157 12.58 18.01 -21.74
N SER A 158 12.52 17.73 -20.43
CA SER A 158 12.22 18.75 -19.42
C SER A 158 13.38 19.70 -19.16
N GLY A 159 14.62 19.23 -19.33
CA GLY A 159 15.83 20.03 -19.12
C GLY A 159 16.10 20.37 -17.66
N VAL A 160 15.48 19.65 -16.71
CA VAL A 160 15.71 19.86 -15.28
C VAL A 160 17.15 19.51 -14.91
N ASN A 161 17.80 20.39 -14.14
CA ASN A 161 19.16 20.23 -13.65
C ASN A 161 19.27 20.37 -12.13
N HIS A 162 18.17 20.67 -11.45
CA HIS A 162 18.14 20.80 -9.99
C HIS A 162 16.87 20.18 -9.38
N VAL A 163 16.98 19.65 -8.16
CA VAL A 163 15.86 18.98 -7.46
C VAL A 163 14.66 19.90 -7.24
N SER A 164 14.89 21.19 -7.02
CA SER A 164 13.80 22.18 -6.90
C SER A 164 12.96 22.29 -8.18
N GLU A 165 13.58 22.09 -9.36
CA GLU A 165 12.87 22.12 -10.64
C GLU A 165 12.03 20.86 -10.83
N VAL A 166 12.53 19.70 -10.39
CA VAL A 166 11.74 18.46 -10.31
C VAL A 166 10.50 18.68 -9.45
N ARG A 167 10.68 19.25 -8.24
CA ARG A 167 9.60 19.51 -7.28
C ARG A 167 8.55 20.52 -7.79
N ALA A 168 9.01 21.50 -8.57
CA ALA A 168 8.15 22.51 -9.19
C ALA A 168 7.48 22.00 -10.49
N HIS A 169 7.95 20.90 -11.07
CA HIS A 169 7.52 20.43 -12.37
C HIS A 169 6.03 20.10 -12.42
N LYS A 170 5.39 20.28 -13.58
CA LYS A 170 3.93 20.07 -13.73
C LYS A 170 3.54 18.60 -13.61
N ASN A 171 4.37 17.71 -14.13
CA ASN A 171 4.12 16.25 -14.21
C ASN A 171 5.25 15.48 -13.51
N ASN A 172 4.99 14.22 -13.14
CA ASN A 172 6.08 13.31 -12.78
C ASN A 172 7.06 13.18 -13.95
N LEU A 173 8.34 13.02 -13.63
CA LEU A 173 9.42 12.82 -14.60
C LEU A 173 9.88 11.36 -14.64
N VAL A 174 9.58 10.60 -13.59
CA VAL A 174 9.70 9.15 -13.57
C VAL A 174 8.31 8.56 -13.80
N ASP A 175 8.14 7.91 -14.94
CA ASP A 175 6.84 7.42 -15.37
C ASP A 175 6.99 6.27 -16.38
N TYR A 176 5.89 5.55 -16.60
CA TYR A 176 5.77 4.57 -17.67
C TYR A 176 5.47 5.24 -19.01
N SER A 177 5.88 4.60 -20.10
CA SER A 177 5.44 4.99 -21.43
C SER A 177 3.92 4.86 -21.56
N SER A 178 3.31 5.62 -22.47
CA SER A 178 1.87 5.55 -22.72
C SER A 178 1.40 4.15 -23.11
N ALA A 179 2.25 3.35 -23.78
CA ALA A 179 1.93 1.97 -24.10
C ALA A 179 1.95 1.09 -22.85
N ARG A 180 2.99 1.21 -22.02
CA ARG A 180 3.13 0.44 -20.78
C ARG A 180 2.02 0.74 -19.78
N LYS A 181 1.61 2.00 -19.64
CA LYS A 181 0.46 2.37 -18.79
C LYS A 181 -0.81 1.62 -19.16
N ARG A 182 -1.10 1.47 -20.46
CA ARG A 182 -2.28 0.72 -20.92
C ARG A 182 -2.19 -0.75 -20.53
N TRP A 183 -1.03 -1.38 -20.74
CA TRP A 183 -0.82 -2.78 -20.37
C TRP A 183 -0.87 -3.00 -18.85
N ASN A 184 -0.29 -2.10 -18.07
CA ASN A 184 -0.35 -2.17 -16.61
C ASN A 184 -1.79 -1.98 -16.09
N ALA A 185 -2.57 -1.08 -16.72
CA ALA A 185 -3.98 -0.90 -16.38
C ALA A 185 -4.81 -2.16 -16.65
N GLU A 186 -4.60 -2.82 -17.79
CA GLU A 186 -5.25 -4.09 -18.13
C GLU A 186 -4.90 -5.20 -17.13
N LEU A 187 -3.60 -5.36 -16.80
CA LEU A 187 -3.18 -6.33 -15.78
C LEU A 187 -3.80 -6.02 -14.42
N ARG A 188 -3.80 -4.75 -14.01
CA ARG A 188 -4.37 -4.31 -12.73
C ARG A 188 -5.88 -4.59 -12.67
N GLU A 189 -6.61 -4.31 -13.74
CA GLU A 189 -8.04 -4.62 -13.83
C GLU A 189 -8.30 -6.12 -13.75
N TYR A 190 -7.49 -6.93 -14.45
CA TYR A 190 -7.58 -8.38 -14.39
C TYR A 190 -7.33 -8.92 -12.96
N LEU A 191 -6.24 -8.50 -12.31
CA LEU A 191 -5.91 -8.88 -10.94
C LEU A 191 -7.02 -8.42 -9.97
N TYR A 192 -7.56 -7.23 -10.18
CA TYR A 192 -8.66 -6.72 -9.37
C TYR A 192 -9.89 -7.62 -9.41
N LEU A 193 -10.35 -8.00 -10.59
CA LEU A 193 -11.53 -8.83 -10.75
C LEU A 193 -11.31 -10.28 -10.30
N ASN A 194 -10.12 -10.84 -10.54
CA ASN A 194 -9.89 -12.28 -10.39
C ASN A 194 -9.13 -12.67 -9.11
N LEU A 195 -8.39 -11.75 -8.50
CA LEU A 195 -7.64 -11.98 -7.27
C LEU A 195 -8.29 -11.26 -6.07
N TYR A 196 -8.47 -9.93 -6.11
CA TYR A 196 -8.93 -9.16 -4.93
C TYR A 196 -10.41 -9.34 -4.60
N TYR A 197 -11.25 -9.59 -5.61
CA TYR A 197 -12.68 -9.89 -5.41
C TYR A 197 -12.96 -11.37 -5.24
N ASN A 198 -11.92 -12.22 -5.25
CA ASN A 198 -12.13 -13.62 -5.00
C ASN A 198 -12.62 -13.83 -3.55
N PRO A 199 -13.78 -14.49 -3.31
CA PRO A 199 -14.34 -14.69 -1.98
C PRO A 199 -13.35 -15.26 -0.95
N VAL A 200 -12.42 -16.10 -1.40
CA VAL A 200 -11.39 -16.72 -0.56
C VAL A 200 -10.43 -15.68 0.07
N VAL A 201 -10.08 -14.64 -0.69
CA VAL A 201 -9.21 -13.53 -0.23
C VAL A 201 -10.05 -12.43 0.46
N HIS A 202 -11.30 -12.28 0.02
CA HIS A 202 -12.17 -11.20 0.45
C HIS A 202 -12.80 -11.40 1.84
N GLU A 203 -13.20 -12.62 2.17
CA GLU A 203 -13.92 -12.91 3.42
C GLU A 203 -13.12 -12.68 4.71
N PRO A 204 -11.84 -13.09 4.82
CA PRO A 204 -11.02 -12.79 5.99
C PRO A 204 -10.85 -11.29 6.22
N ASN A 205 -10.60 -10.54 5.13
CA ASN A 205 -10.49 -9.08 5.17
C ASN A 205 -11.78 -8.42 5.64
N LEU A 206 -12.94 -8.87 5.15
CA LEU A 206 -14.24 -8.40 5.62
C LEU A 206 -14.49 -8.75 7.09
N LYS A 207 -14.04 -9.92 7.56
CA LYS A 207 -14.16 -10.32 8.96
C LYS A 207 -13.39 -9.37 9.88
N ALA A 208 -12.13 -9.06 9.56
CA ALA A 208 -11.33 -8.10 10.33
C ALA A 208 -11.98 -6.70 10.32
N VAL A 209 -12.46 -6.23 9.17
CA VAL A 209 -13.14 -4.93 9.05
C VAL A 209 -14.43 -4.87 9.88
N ARG A 210 -15.23 -5.95 9.89
CA ARG A 210 -16.43 -6.05 10.75
C ARG A 210 -16.09 -6.02 12.25
N MET A 211 -14.88 -6.44 12.63
CA MET A 211 -14.39 -6.40 14.00
C MET A 211 -13.86 -5.01 14.41
N LEU A 212 -13.35 -4.22 13.46
CA LEU A 212 -12.81 -2.89 13.73
C LEU A 212 -13.87 -1.93 14.30
N VAL A 213 -15.09 -1.94 13.78
CA VAL A 213 -16.15 -1.00 14.21
C VAL A 213 -16.50 -1.17 15.69
N PRO A 214 -16.85 -2.37 16.19
CA PRO A 214 -17.10 -2.55 17.63
C PRO A 214 -15.88 -2.26 18.50
N LEU A 215 -14.67 -2.59 18.04
CA LEU A 215 -13.44 -2.28 18.79
C LEU A 215 -13.23 -0.76 18.91
N PHE A 216 -13.46 0.00 17.84
CA PHE A 216 -13.37 1.45 17.85
C PHE A 216 -14.32 2.06 18.88
N HIS A 217 -15.60 1.69 18.85
CA HIS A 217 -16.58 2.19 19.82
C HIS A 217 -16.24 1.77 21.26
N TYR A 218 -15.78 0.53 21.46
CA TYR A 218 -15.37 0.06 22.78
C TYR A 218 -14.22 0.89 23.36
N PHE A 219 -13.18 1.15 22.58
CA PHE A 219 -12.03 1.94 23.04
C PHE A 219 -12.32 3.44 23.13
N MET A 220 -13.31 3.94 22.39
CA MET A 220 -13.84 5.30 22.58
C MET A 220 -14.51 5.47 23.95
N GLU A 221 -15.25 4.47 24.41
CA GLU A 221 -15.89 4.46 25.74
C GLU A 221 -14.91 4.12 26.86
N LYS A 222 -13.95 3.21 26.61
CA LYS A 222 -12.98 2.72 27.59
C LYS A 222 -11.54 2.86 27.11
N PRO A 223 -10.99 4.08 27.02
CA PRO A 223 -9.64 4.28 26.47
C PRO A 223 -8.52 3.61 27.29
N HIS A 224 -8.73 3.42 28.59
CA HIS A 224 -7.76 2.78 29.50
C HIS A 224 -7.53 1.29 29.20
N GLU A 225 -8.47 0.61 28.53
CA GLU A 225 -8.34 -0.81 28.13
C GLU A 225 -7.30 -1.03 27.02
N MET A 226 -6.86 0.05 26.33
CA MET A 226 -5.72 -0.02 25.41
C MET A 226 -4.36 -0.15 26.15
N GLY A 227 -4.36 -0.10 27.48
CA GLY A 227 -3.19 -0.31 28.33
C GLY A 227 -2.09 0.72 28.13
N SER A 228 -0.82 0.31 28.25
CA SER A 228 0.35 1.18 28.10
C SER A 228 0.46 1.81 26.71
N GLN A 229 -0.24 1.25 25.71
CA GLN A 229 -0.27 1.82 24.37
C GLN A 229 -1.05 3.14 24.34
N PHE A 230 -2.09 3.31 25.15
CA PHE A 230 -2.79 4.60 25.28
C PHE A 230 -1.86 5.73 25.73
N GLY A 231 -0.99 5.44 26.70
CA GLY A 231 -0.05 6.42 27.27
C GLY A 231 1.08 6.85 26.31
N ARG A 232 1.37 6.09 25.25
CA ARG A 232 2.35 6.46 24.22
C ARG A 232 1.83 7.51 23.23
N HIS A 233 0.51 7.69 23.16
CA HIS A 233 -0.17 8.58 22.19
C HIS A 233 -0.51 9.97 22.77
N GLN A 234 0.12 10.37 23.89
CA GLN A 234 -0.16 11.64 24.59
C GLN A 234 0.15 12.91 23.76
N GLY A 235 0.81 12.78 22.60
CA GLY A 235 0.94 13.87 21.62
C GLY A 235 -0.36 14.19 20.88
N SER A 236 -1.32 13.25 20.81
CA SER A 236 -2.64 13.48 20.22
C SER A 236 -3.64 13.89 21.30
N THR A 237 -3.99 15.17 21.35
CA THR A 237 -4.86 15.78 22.37
C THR A 237 -6.32 15.31 22.36
N LYS A 238 -6.68 14.26 21.60
CA LYS A 238 -8.06 13.78 21.42
C LYS A 238 -8.14 12.25 21.39
N ILE A 239 -8.97 11.69 22.27
CA ILE A 239 -9.26 10.25 22.41
C ILE A 239 -9.52 9.56 21.05
N PRO A 240 -10.35 10.10 20.12
CA PRO A 240 -10.59 9.45 18.84
C PRO A 240 -9.33 9.14 18.04
N ARG A 241 -8.35 10.06 18.05
CA ARG A 241 -7.11 9.86 17.31
C ARG A 241 -6.23 8.80 17.96
N ALA A 242 -6.16 8.76 19.29
CA ALA A 242 -5.43 7.72 20.01
C ALA A 242 -6.01 6.32 19.74
N VAL A 243 -7.35 6.19 19.75
CA VAL A 243 -8.05 4.93 19.40
C VAL A 243 -7.74 4.54 17.96
N CYS A 244 -7.84 5.48 17.03
CA CYS A 244 -7.54 5.27 15.62
C CYS A 244 -6.09 4.80 15.41
N ASN A 245 -5.12 5.46 16.06
CA ASN A 245 -3.71 5.09 15.98
C ASN A 245 -3.46 3.68 16.52
N TYR A 246 -4.08 3.34 17.67
CA TYR A 246 -3.96 2.01 18.26
C TYR A 246 -4.50 0.92 17.34
N LEU A 247 -5.69 1.11 16.76
CA LEU A 247 -6.31 0.15 15.84
C LEU A 247 -5.54 0.03 14.52
N ALA A 248 -5.08 1.14 13.94
CA ALA A 248 -4.28 1.14 12.71
C ALA A 248 -2.91 0.45 12.89
N GLY A 249 -2.39 0.40 14.12
CA GLY A 249 -1.15 -0.30 14.45
C GLY A 249 -1.30 -1.80 14.70
N MET A 250 -2.53 -2.35 14.68
CA MET A 250 -2.76 -3.78 14.90
C MET A 250 -2.51 -4.60 13.63
N THR A 251 -1.98 -5.81 13.81
CA THR A 251 -2.04 -6.84 12.77
C THR A 251 -3.42 -7.49 12.77
N ASP A 252 -3.86 -8.05 11.63
CA ASP A 252 -5.16 -8.73 11.51
C ASP A 252 -5.36 -9.81 12.58
N LEU A 253 -4.30 -10.58 12.87
CA LEU A 253 -4.33 -11.61 13.90
C LEU A 253 -4.54 -11.04 15.30
N TYR A 254 -3.93 -9.88 15.58
CA TYR A 254 -4.12 -9.19 16.84
C TYR A 254 -5.53 -8.61 16.96
N VAL A 255 -6.08 -8.02 15.89
CA VAL A 255 -7.48 -7.54 15.84
C VAL A 255 -8.45 -8.67 16.18
N MET A 256 -8.27 -9.85 15.56
CA MET A 256 -9.13 -11.01 15.82
C MET A 256 -9.07 -11.46 17.28
N ARG A 257 -7.87 -11.59 17.85
CA ARG A 257 -7.67 -12.00 19.25
C ARG A 257 -8.26 -10.98 20.22
N GLU A 258 -8.06 -9.70 19.96
CA GLU A 258 -8.55 -8.63 20.82
C GLU A 258 -10.07 -8.55 20.78
N TYR A 259 -10.67 -8.76 19.59
CA TYR A 259 -12.11 -8.88 19.45
C TYR A 259 -12.68 -10.07 20.23
N GLU A 260 -12.05 -11.25 20.12
CA GLU A 260 -12.47 -12.45 20.86
C GLU A 260 -12.37 -12.27 22.38
N ARG A 261 -11.31 -11.59 22.86
CA ARG A 261 -11.12 -11.25 24.27
C ARG A 261 -12.24 -10.35 24.82
N LEU A 262 -12.62 -9.33 24.04
CA LEU A 262 -13.55 -8.28 24.47
C LEU A 262 -15.03 -8.63 24.20
N PHE A 263 -15.30 -9.47 23.21
CA PHE A 263 -16.64 -9.87 22.80
C PHE A 263 -16.81 -11.41 22.73
N PRO A 264 -16.57 -12.15 23.82
CA PRO A 264 -16.59 -13.62 23.82
C PRO A 264 -17.97 -14.20 23.48
N GLU A 265 -19.05 -13.51 23.82
CA GLU A 265 -20.43 -13.96 23.53
C GLU A 265 -20.78 -13.89 22.04
N LYS A 266 -20.12 -13.02 21.28
CA LYS A 266 -20.34 -12.84 19.83
C LYS A 266 -19.52 -13.80 18.96
N THR A 267 -18.63 -14.58 19.57
CA THR A 267 -17.69 -15.49 18.89
C THR A 267 -18.00 -16.96 19.14
N GLN A 268 -18.92 -17.28 20.06
CA GLN A 268 -19.40 -18.64 20.26
C GLN A 268 -20.31 -19.09 19.12
N LYS A 269 -19.94 -20.20 18.45
CA LYS A 269 -20.87 -20.91 17.56
C LYS A 269 -22.10 -21.34 18.36
N PRO A 270 -23.32 -21.27 17.79
CA PRO A 270 -24.50 -21.80 18.46
C PRO A 270 -24.26 -23.27 18.85
N PRO A 271 -24.78 -23.73 20.01
CA PRO A 271 -24.65 -25.12 20.40
C PRO A 271 -25.21 -26.00 19.28
N ILE A 272 -24.43 -27.02 18.89
CA ILE A 272 -24.90 -28.04 17.94
C ILE A 272 -26.14 -28.68 18.59
N PRO A 273 -27.32 -28.63 17.95
CA PRO A 273 -28.49 -29.32 18.49
C PRO A 273 -28.17 -30.79 18.66
N SER A 274 -28.40 -31.30 19.87
CA SER A 274 -28.31 -32.72 20.23
C SER A 274 -29.30 -33.56 19.44
#